data_AF-A0A7S1DR62-F1
#
_entry.id   AF-A0A7S1DR62-F1
#
_cell.length_a   1.000
_cell.length_b   1.000
_cell.length_c   1.000
_cell.angle_alpha   90.00
_cell.angle_beta   90.00
_cell.angle_gamma   90.00
#
_symmetry.space_group_name_H-M   'P 1'
#
loop_
_entity.id
_entity.type
_entity.pdbx_description
1 polymer ?
#
loop_
_entity_poly.entity_id
_entity_poly.type
_entity_poly.pdbx_seq_one_letter_code
_entity_poly.pdbx_strand_id
1 'polypeptide(L)'
;LSSVAYSDLTIDQASVPGLEASTNDLKCWLKGSLLSCCLSVLEGSVDPVLPRRMLGFFELRNIETQIMQCSELLGIFSSEFRTKSQYTCKKALAAAMRARALGKHFAAGWQEAILSEMLHYYILMLNFQEWDPTGNVSEKLDSMSRSYPRVLKFLERHVLDVEIVRKSNDFGMGSMVERVFF
;
A
#
# COMPACT_ATOMS: atom_id res chain seq x y z
N LEU A 1 -50.29 -11.88 -20.49
CA LEU A 1 -49.46 -11.48 -19.33
C LEU A 1 -48.94 -12.74 -18.66
N SER A 2 -47.90 -13.33 -19.25
CA SER A 2 -47.31 -14.60 -18.82
C SER A 2 -46.04 -14.34 -18.02
N SER A 3 -46.07 -14.75 -16.76
CA SER A 3 -44.92 -14.90 -15.87
C SER A 3 -43.89 -15.85 -16.51
N VAL A 4 -42.67 -15.36 -16.72
CA VAL A 4 -41.51 -16.21 -17.05
C VAL A 4 -40.93 -16.70 -15.74
N ALA A 5 -41.19 -17.98 -15.44
CA ALA A 5 -40.47 -18.72 -14.42
C ALA A 5 -39.01 -18.89 -14.88
N TYR A 6 -38.06 -18.41 -14.09
CA TYR A 6 -36.65 -18.78 -14.24
C TYR A 6 -36.51 -20.23 -13.80
N SER A 7 -36.56 -21.13 -14.78
CA SER A 7 -36.23 -22.53 -14.61
C SER A 7 -34.77 -22.67 -14.19
N ASP A 8 -34.57 -23.27 -13.02
CA ASP A 8 -33.44 -24.06 -12.57
C ASP A 8 -32.22 -24.11 -13.51
N LEU A 9 -31.37 -23.10 -13.40
CA LEU A 9 -29.94 -23.27 -13.63
C LEU A 9 -29.38 -23.97 -12.39
N THR A 10 -29.54 -25.30 -12.32
CA THR A 10 -28.60 -26.11 -11.54
C THR A 10 -27.26 -26.01 -12.25
N ILE A 11 -26.51 -24.96 -11.90
CA ILE A 11 -25.07 -24.94 -12.08
C ILE A 11 -24.60 -26.10 -11.22
N ASP A 12 -24.18 -27.20 -11.86
CA ASP A 12 -23.30 -28.17 -11.24
C ASP A 12 -22.03 -27.41 -10.84
N GLN A 13 -22.09 -26.77 -9.67
CA GLN A 13 -20.94 -26.23 -8.98
C GLN A 13 -20.16 -27.44 -8.51
N ALA A 14 -19.29 -27.95 -9.38
CA ALA A 14 -18.05 -28.52 -8.92
C ALA A 14 -17.31 -27.40 -8.17
N SER A 15 -17.67 -27.22 -6.90
CA SER A 15 -16.99 -26.33 -5.98
C SER A 15 -15.55 -26.85 -5.87
N VAL A 16 -14.61 -26.09 -6.42
CA VAL A 16 -13.19 -26.30 -6.10
C VAL A 16 -13.08 -26.05 -4.59
N PRO A 17 -12.79 -27.07 -3.77
CA PRO A 17 -12.67 -26.86 -2.34
C PRO A 17 -11.34 -26.11 -2.11
N GLY A 18 -11.41 -24.84 -1.69
CA GLY A 18 -10.21 -24.17 -1.18
C GLY A 18 -10.02 -22.68 -1.42
N LEU A 19 -10.95 -21.93 -2.01
CA LEU A 19 -10.75 -20.49 -2.20
C LEU A 19 -12.02 -19.65 -1.91
N GLU A 20 -12.52 -19.72 -0.69
CA GLU A 20 -13.42 -18.67 -0.21
C GLU A 20 -12.58 -17.43 0.11
N ALA A 21 -12.56 -16.45 -0.81
CA ALA A 21 -11.94 -15.16 -0.55
C ALA A 21 -12.57 -14.55 0.72
N SER A 22 -11.76 -14.41 1.77
CA SER A 22 -12.24 -13.85 3.02
C SER A 22 -12.49 -12.35 2.86
N THR A 23 -13.29 -11.76 3.75
CA THR A 23 -13.46 -10.30 3.81
C THR A 23 -12.12 -9.56 4.00
N ASN A 24 -11.12 -10.22 4.60
CA ASN A 24 -9.79 -9.64 4.77
C ASN A 24 -9.01 -9.64 3.44
N ASP A 25 -9.18 -10.68 2.62
CA ASP A 25 -8.57 -10.74 1.29
C ASP A 25 -9.15 -9.62 0.40
N LEU A 26 -10.48 -9.44 0.42
CA LEU A 26 -11.13 -8.35 -0.29
C LEU A 26 -10.64 -6.97 0.17
N LYS A 27 -10.49 -6.77 1.48
CA LYS A 27 -9.95 -5.51 2.02
C LYS A 27 -8.52 -5.25 1.56
N CYS A 28 -7.67 -6.26 1.57
CA CYS A 28 -6.28 -6.13 1.11
C CYS A 28 -6.23 -5.78 -0.38
N TRP A 29 -7.03 -6.47 -1.20
CA TRP A 29 -7.13 -6.20 -2.65
C TRP A 29 -7.63 -4.79 -2.95
N LEU A 30 -8.67 -4.34 -2.25
CA LEU A 30 -9.21 -2.98 -2.42
C LEU A 30 -8.19 -1.92 -2.03
N LYS A 31 -7.45 -2.13 -0.94
CA LYS A 31 -6.38 -1.23 -0.53
C LYS A 31 -5.26 -1.20 -1.57
N GLY A 32 -4.75 -2.35 -2.00
CA GLY A 32 -3.71 -2.43 -3.02
C GLY A 32 -4.12 -1.71 -4.30
N SER A 33 -5.34 -1.99 -4.78
CA SER A 33 -5.89 -1.34 -5.99
C SER A 33 -6.03 0.18 -5.83
N LEU A 34 -6.45 0.64 -4.66
CA LEU A 34 -6.55 2.08 -4.36
C LEU A 34 -5.16 2.74 -4.37
N LEU A 35 -4.16 2.11 -3.76
CA LEU A 35 -2.80 2.65 -3.73
C LEU A 35 -2.18 2.70 -5.13
N SER A 36 -2.34 1.65 -5.93
CA SER A 36 -1.90 1.64 -7.33
C SER A 36 -2.60 2.73 -8.13
N CYS A 37 -3.91 2.93 -7.95
CA CYS A 37 -4.65 4.03 -8.59
C CYS A 37 -4.09 5.40 -8.18
N CYS A 38 -3.83 5.61 -6.89
CA CYS A 38 -3.21 6.83 -6.41
C CYS A 38 -1.84 7.09 -7.04
N LEU A 39 -1.01 6.06 -7.18
CA LEU A 39 0.31 6.18 -7.82
C LEU A 39 0.19 6.49 -9.32
N SER A 40 -0.71 5.82 -10.04
CA SER A 40 -0.96 6.12 -11.46
C SER A 40 -1.48 7.54 -11.70
N VAL A 41 -2.19 8.12 -10.73
CA VAL A 41 -2.65 9.52 -10.79
C VAL A 41 -1.50 10.50 -10.56
N LEU A 42 -0.49 10.12 -9.76
CA LEU A 42 0.68 10.95 -9.48
C LEU A 42 1.74 10.86 -10.59
N GLU A 43 1.80 9.72 -11.29
CA GLU A 43 2.69 9.50 -12.43
C GLU A 43 2.42 10.54 -13.53
N GLY A 44 3.47 11.24 -13.98
CA GLY A 44 3.36 12.32 -14.96
C GLY A 44 2.62 13.58 -14.48
N SER A 45 2.28 13.70 -13.20
CA SER A 45 1.62 14.92 -12.68
C SER A 45 2.59 16.10 -12.66
N VAL A 46 2.21 17.17 -13.36
CA VAL A 46 2.93 18.48 -13.35
C VAL A 46 2.31 19.48 -12.38
N ASP A 47 1.05 19.28 -11.97
CA ASP A 47 0.33 20.19 -11.08
C ASP A 47 0.54 19.77 -9.60
N PRO A 48 1.14 20.61 -8.76
CA PRO A 48 1.34 20.32 -7.34
C PRO A 48 0.03 20.28 -6.53
N VAL A 49 -1.08 20.80 -7.04
CA VAL A 49 -2.35 20.91 -6.29
C VAL A 49 -2.91 19.52 -5.94
N LEU A 50 -2.92 18.59 -6.88
CA LEU A 50 -3.48 17.26 -6.68
C LEU A 50 -2.68 16.42 -5.67
N PRO A 51 -1.34 16.26 -5.79
CA PRO A 51 -0.52 15.59 -4.79
C PRO A 51 -0.70 16.17 -3.39
N ARG A 52 -0.78 17.50 -3.25
CA ARG A 52 -0.98 18.15 -1.94
C ARG A 52 -2.35 17.86 -1.33
N ARG A 53 -3.41 17.81 -2.13
CA ARG A 53 -4.74 17.43 -1.65
C ARG A 53 -4.79 15.96 -1.24
N MET A 54 -4.13 15.08 -1.99
CA MET A 54 -4.01 13.67 -1.65
C MET A 54 -3.22 13.47 -0.35
N LEU A 55 -2.11 14.20 -0.17
CA LEU A 55 -1.35 14.19 1.08
C LEU A 55 -2.23 14.58 2.29
N GLY A 56 -3.08 15.60 2.13
CA GLY A 56 -4.06 15.99 3.15
C GLY A 56 -5.13 14.93 3.43
N PHE A 57 -5.51 14.14 2.43
CA PHE A 57 -6.49 13.06 2.57
C PHE A 57 -5.93 11.83 3.29
N PHE A 58 -4.71 11.40 2.96
CA PHE A 58 -4.12 10.19 3.54
C PHE A 58 -3.61 10.39 4.97
N GLU A 59 -3.19 11.60 5.33
CA GLU A 59 -2.45 11.93 6.56
C GLU A 59 -1.16 11.10 6.75
N LEU A 60 -0.02 11.76 6.89
CA LEU A 60 1.29 11.08 6.98
C LEU A 60 1.40 10.06 8.12
N ARG A 61 0.72 10.33 9.25
CA ARG A 61 0.70 9.41 10.39
C ARG A 61 0.03 8.08 10.04
N ASN A 62 -0.99 8.10 9.20
CA ASN A 62 -1.69 6.89 8.79
C ASN A 62 -0.81 6.08 7.83
N ILE A 63 -0.12 6.73 6.90
CA ILE A 63 0.80 6.05 5.97
C ILE A 63 1.94 5.35 6.73
N GLU A 64 2.64 6.04 7.62
CA GLU A 64 3.67 5.42 8.47
C GLU A 64 3.10 4.25 9.27
N THR A 65 1.93 4.42 9.88
CA THR A 65 1.28 3.36 10.67
C THR A 65 0.98 2.12 9.81
N GLN A 66 0.53 2.30 8.57
CA GLN A 66 0.29 1.18 7.65
C GLN A 66 1.60 0.49 7.25
N ILE A 67 2.67 1.24 6.95
CA ILE A 67 4.01 0.66 6.68
C ILE A 67 4.46 -0.18 7.87
N MET A 68 4.35 0.35 9.08
CA MET A 68 4.76 -0.37 10.29
C MET A 68 3.92 -1.64 10.52
N GLN A 69 2.61 -1.57 10.33
CA GLN A 69 1.72 -2.74 10.42
C GLN A 69 2.10 -3.82 9.41
N CYS A 70 2.35 -3.45 8.15
CA CYS A 70 2.79 -4.40 7.13
C CYS A 70 4.16 -5.00 7.48
N SER A 71 5.11 -4.18 7.95
CA SER A 71 6.45 -4.64 8.35
C SER A 71 6.41 -5.65 9.50
N GLU A 72 5.46 -5.47 10.43
CA GLU A 72 5.25 -6.38 11.55
C GLU A 72 4.63 -7.71 11.10
N LEU A 73 3.65 -7.65 10.19
CA LEU A 73 3.04 -8.85 9.60
C LEU A 73 4.03 -9.68 8.76
N LEU A 74 4.99 -9.01 8.11
CA LEU A 74 6.08 -9.64 7.37
C LEU A 74 7.24 -10.13 8.27
N GLY A 75 7.22 -9.78 9.55
CA GLY A 75 8.30 -10.13 10.48
C GLY A 75 9.61 -9.37 10.27
N ILE A 76 9.58 -8.26 9.53
CA ILE A 76 10.74 -7.36 9.31
C ILE A 76 11.04 -6.57 10.58
N PHE A 77 10.00 -6.26 11.35
CA PHE A 77 10.05 -5.60 12.64
C PHE A 77 9.20 -6.38 13.66
N SER A 78 9.62 -6.37 14.92
CA SER A 78 8.84 -6.91 16.06
C SER A 78 8.59 -5.81 17.08
N SER A 79 7.32 -5.55 17.42
CA SER A 79 6.95 -4.48 18.35
C SER A 79 7.27 -4.79 19.82
N GLU A 80 8.04 -5.83 20.13
CA GLU A 80 8.43 -6.13 21.52
C GLU A 80 9.15 -4.95 22.19
N PHE A 81 9.67 -4.00 21.40
CA PHE A 81 10.27 -2.77 21.88
C PHE A 81 9.55 -1.51 21.36
N ARG A 82 8.62 -0.97 22.19
CA ARG A 82 8.25 0.46 22.40
C ARG A 82 6.79 0.92 22.12
N THR A 83 6.31 1.62 23.16
CA THR A 83 5.33 2.74 23.32
C THR A 83 3.80 2.56 23.23
N LYS A 84 3.13 3.30 24.12
CA LYS A 84 1.73 3.22 24.63
C LYS A 84 0.60 3.49 23.61
N SER A 85 0.87 3.57 22.30
CA SER A 85 -0.13 3.93 21.27
C SER A 85 -0.48 2.79 20.30
N GLN A 86 -0.37 1.53 20.73
CA GLN A 86 -0.42 0.35 19.83
C GLN A 86 -1.65 -0.55 20.01
N TYR A 87 -2.76 -0.05 20.58
CA TYR A 87 -3.90 -0.93 20.88
C TYR A 87 -4.53 -1.55 19.62
N THR A 88 -4.60 -0.80 18.51
CA THR A 88 -5.10 -1.28 17.21
C THR A 88 -4.11 -2.20 16.49
N CYS A 89 -2.80 -1.88 16.52
CA CYS A 89 -1.74 -2.67 15.89
C CYS A 89 -1.66 -4.07 16.52
N LYS A 90 -1.64 -4.14 17.86
CA LYS A 90 -1.60 -5.41 18.60
C LYS A 90 -2.82 -6.28 18.36
N LYS A 91 -4.00 -5.69 18.14
CA LYS A 91 -5.23 -6.45 17.86
C LYS A 91 -5.23 -7.05 16.45
N ALA A 92 -4.75 -6.29 15.45
CA ALA A 92 -4.61 -6.78 14.07
C ALA A 92 -3.53 -7.87 13.96
N LEU A 93 -2.36 -7.64 14.59
CA LEU A 93 -1.29 -8.62 14.66
C LEU A 93 -1.71 -9.89 15.43
N ALA A 94 -2.36 -9.73 16.59
CA ALA A 94 -2.88 -10.87 17.34
C ALA A 94 -3.95 -11.63 16.56
N ALA A 95 -4.77 -10.96 15.75
CA ALA A 95 -5.73 -11.62 14.87
C ALA A 95 -5.03 -12.39 13.74
N ALA A 96 -3.99 -11.81 13.12
CA ALA A 96 -3.21 -12.47 12.08
C ALA A 96 -2.40 -13.67 12.61
N MET A 97 -1.75 -13.51 13.77
CA MET A 97 -1.03 -14.58 14.45
C MET A 97 -1.97 -15.68 14.96
N ARG A 98 -3.16 -15.33 15.46
CA ARG A 98 -4.20 -16.31 15.84
C ARG A 98 -4.74 -17.05 14.62
N ALA A 99 -4.96 -16.38 13.49
CA ALA A 99 -5.37 -17.04 12.24
C ALA A 99 -4.33 -18.09 11.81
N ARG A 100 -3.04 -17.72 11.87
CA ARG A 100 -1.91 -18.64 11.61
C ARG A 100 -1.86 -19.81 12.60
N ALA A 101 -2.05 -19.56 13.89
CA ALA A 101 -2.05 -20.61 14.94
C ALA A 101 -3.23 -21.57 14.85
N LEU A 102 -4.34 -21.15 14.24
CA LEU A 102 -5.55 -21.96 14.05
C LEU A 102 -5.53 -22.80 12.75
N GLY A 103 -4.39 -22.88 12.04
CA GLY A 103 -4.29 -23.62 10.78
C GLY A 103 -5.09 -23.02 9.62
N LYS A 104 -5.67 -21.82 9.82
CA LYS A 104 -6.22 -21.02 8.72
C LYS A 104 -5.04 -20.39 8.01
N HIS A 105 -4.45 -21.14 7.09
CA HIS A 105 -3.47 -20.60 6.17
C HIS A 105 -4.10 -19.38 5.49
N PHE A 106 -3.46 -18.21 5.61
CA PHE A 106 -3.74 -17.13 4.69
C PHE A 106 -3.59 -17.69 3.26
N ALA A 107 -4.45 -17.24 2.34
CA ALA A 107 -4.39 -17.67 0.95
C ALA A 107 -2.95 -17.56 0.42
N ALA A 108 -2.56 -18.50 -0.46
CA ALA A 108 -1.26 -18.43 -1.12
C ALA A 108 -1.04 -17.02 -1.69
N GLY A 109 0.11 -16.41 -1.37
CA GLY A 109 0.49 -15.07 -1.82
C GLY A 109 0.07 -13.88 -0.94
N TRP A 110 -0.45 -14.12 0.26
CA TRP A 110 -0.74 -13.04 1.22
C TRP A 110 0.51 -12.22 1.61
N GLN A 111 1.70 -12.84 1.65
CA GLN A 111 2.95 -12.13 1.95
C GLN A 111 3.32 -11.18 0.82
N GLU A 112 3.13 -11.59 -0.44
CA GLU A 112 3.34 -10.73 -1.60
C GLU A 112 2.37 -9.55 -1.59
N ALA A 113 1.09 -9.79 -1.24
CA ALA A 113 0.09 -8.74 -1.15
C ALA A 113 0.44 -7.70 -0.07
N ILE A 114 0.86 -8.14 1.13
CA ILE A 114 1.28 -7.23 2.20
C ILE A 114 2.58 -6.50 1.84
N LEU A 115 3.54 -7.19 1.22
CA LEU A 115 4.77 -6.56 0.74
C LEU A 115 4.47 -5.48 -0.29
N SER A 116 3.59 -5.79 -1.26
CA SER A 116 3.12 -4.82 -2.25
C SER A 116 2.43 -3.62 -1.60
N GLU A 117 1.53 -3.84 -0.64
CA GLU A 117 0.89 -2.75 0.13
C GLU A 117 1.94 -1.87 0.85
N MET A 118 2.92 -2.49 1.50
CA MET A 118 3.99 -1.78 2.21
C MET A 118 4.83 -0.91 1.26
N LEU A 119 5.21 -1.46 0.10
CA LEU A 119 6.01 -0.76 -0.90
C LEU A 119 5.23 0.40 -1.52
N HIS A 120 3.96 0.20 -1.87
CA HIS A 120 3.12 1.26 -2.42
C HIS A 120 2.96 2.44 -1.46
N TYR A 121 2.77 2.19 -0.16
CA TYR A 121 2.72 3.26 0.84
C TYR A 121 4.03 4.04 0.91
N TYR A 122 5.17 3.35 0.83
CA TYR A 122 6.47 4.02 0.83
C TYR A 122 6.69 4.85 -0.44
N ILE A 123 6.35 4.32 -1.63
CA ILE A 123 6.43 5.05 -2.89
C ILE A 123 5.51 6.27 -2.88
N LEU A 124 4.32 6.18 -2.29
CA LEU A 124 3.44 7.33 -2.09
C LEU A 124 4.09 8.41 -1.23
N MET A 125 4.79 8.04 -0.15
CA MET A 125 5.55 9.01 0.65
C MET A 125 6.64 9.68 -0.17
N LEU A 126 7.40 8.93 -0.97
CA LEU A 126 8.45 9.49 -1.83
C LEU A 126 7.89 10.46 -2.87
N ASN A 127 6.76 10.12 -3.50
CA ASN A 127 6.06 11.04 -4.40
C ASN A 127 5.60 12.30 -3.66
N PHE A 128 4.94 12.17 -2.51
CA PHE A 128 4.48 13.35 -1.76
C PHE A 128 5.63 14.23 -1.27
N GLN A 129 6.81 13.66 -1.01
CA GLN A 129 7.98 14.42 -0.58
C GLN A 129 8.38 15.50 -1.58
N GLU A 130 8.30 15.21 -2.88
CA GLU A 130 8.60 16.16 -3.95
C GLU A 130 7.64 17.35 -3.97
N TRP A 131 6.38 17.11 -3.60
CA TRP A 131 5.30 18.08 -3.66
C TRP A 131 4.98 18.76 -2.33
N ASP A 132 5.66 18.38 -1.24
CA ASP A 132 5.48 18.90 0.11
C ASP A 132 6.40 20.10 0.40
N PRO A 133 5.90 21.35 0.28
CA PRO A 133 6.71 22.53 0.56
C PRO A 133 7.03 22.72 2.05
N THR A 134 6.34 21.98 2.94
CA THR A 134 6.49 22.14 4.39
C THR A 134 7.62 21.29 4.96
N GLY A 135 8.11 20.31 4.20
CA GLY A 135 9.14 19.38 4.64
C GLY A 135 8.66 18.34 5.66
N ASN A 136 7.37 18.31 6.00
CA ASN A 136 6.78 17.35 6.94
C ASN A 136 6.99 15.90 6.50
N VAL A 137 6.92 15.62 5.19
CA VAL A 137 7.18 14.27 4.64
C VAL A 137 8.64 13.88 4.88
N SER A 138 9.59 14.78 4.60
CA SER A 138 11.02 14.56 4.83
C SER A 138 11.32 14.34 6.31
N GLU A 139 10.77 15.19 7.20
CA GLU A 139 10.90 15.02 8.65
C GLU A 139 10.36 13.67 9.13
N LYS A 140 9.28 13.19 8.48
CA LYS A 140 8.68 11.89 8.79
C LYS A 140 9.56 10.73 8.35
N LEU A 141 10.11 10.77 7.15
CA LEU A 141 11.07 9.79 6.65
C LEU A 141 12.34 9.76 7.53
N ASP A 142 12.84 10.92 7.96
CA ASP A 142 13.96 11.05 8.91
C ASP A 142 13.63 10.53 10.31
N SER A 143 12.37 10.64 10.73
CA SER A 143 11.90 10.03 11.98
C SER A 143 11.87 8.51 11.87
N MET A 144 11.42 7.98 10.73
CA MET A 144 11.41 6.55 10.44
C MET A 144 12.83 5.97 10.31
N SER A 145 13.77 6.69 9.70
CA SER A 145 15.17 6.25 9.59
C SER A 145 15.82 6.06 10.95
N ARG A 146 15.48 6.93 11.92
CA ARG A 146 15.97 6.85 13.30
C ARG A 146 15.23 5.81 14.14
N SER A 147 13.91 5.72 13.99
CA SER A 147 13.05 4.89 14.84
C SER A 147 12.99 3.43 14.37
N TYR A 148 13.01 3.22 13.05
CA TYR A 148 12.82 1.93 12.39
C TYR A 148 13.85 1.72 11.25
N PRO A 149 15.17 1.84 11.54
CA PRO A 149 16.21 1.81 10.50
C PRO A 149 16.20 0.53 9.66
N ARG A 150 15.80 -0.61 10.24
CA ARG A 150 15.70 -1.88 9.50
C ARG A 150 14.56 -1.88 8.48
N VAL A 151 13.41 -1.28 8.82
CA VAL A 151 12.26 -1.18 7.93
C VAL A 151 12.61 -0.24 6.78
N LEU A 152 13.19 0.93 7.08
CA LEU A 152 13.57 1.87 6.03
C LEU A 152 14.64 1.29 5.10
N LYS A 153 15.69 0.69 5.66
CA LYS A 153 16.73 0.00 4.86
C LYS A 153 16.17 -1.15 4.02
N PHE A 154 15.13 -1.83 4.50
CA PHE A 154 14.43 -2.84 3.71
C PHE A 154 13.72 -2.17 2.54
N LEU A 155 12.94 -1.12 2.77
CA LEU A 155 12.20 -0.38 1.74
C LEU A 155 13.13 0.19 0.66
N GLU A 156 14.20 0.88 1.06
CA GLU A 156 15.21 1.47 0.16
C GLU A 156 15.90 0.44 -0.74
N ARG A 157 15.96 -0.83 -0.32
CA ARG A 157 16.55 -1.92 -1.11
C ARG A 157 15.60 -2.51 -2.14
N HIS A 158 14.29 -2.29 -1.95
CA HIS A 158 13.24 -2.91 -2.77
C HIS A 158 12.45 -1.89 -3.59
N VAL A 159 12.80 -0.60 -3.50
CA VAL A 159 12.29 0.45 -4.37
C VAL A 159 13.44 1.01 -5.17
N LEU A 160 13.28 1.03 -6.50
CA LEU A 160 14.21 1.66 -7.41
C LEU A 160 13.69 3.05 -7.77
N ASP A 161 14.50 4.09 -7.56
CA ASP A 161 14.22 5.47 -7.96
C ASP A 161 15.00 5.80 -9.24
N VAL A 162 14.29 6.18 -10.29
CA VAL A 162 14.84 6.46 -11.62
C VAL A 162 14.35 7.81 -12.12
N GLU A 163 15.28 8.66 -12.54
CA GLU A 163 14.96 9.91 -13.26
C GLU A 163 14.95 9.66 -14.77
N ILE A 164 13.83 9.95 -15.40
CA ILE A 164 13.61 9.82 -16.84
C ILE A 164 13.41 11.21 -17.44
N VAL A 165 14.17 11.53 -18.48
CA VAL A 165 14.00 12.78 -19.24
C VAL A 165 13.01 12.54 -20.38
N ARG A 166 11.78 13.04 -20.24
CA ARG A 166 10.80 13.07 -21.33
C ARG A 166 11.03 14.31 -22.20
N LYS A 167 11.33 14.09 -23.48
CA LYS A 167 11.29 15.13 -24.49
C LYS A 167 9.85 15.24 -25.00
N SER A 168 9.15 16.31 -24.64
CA SER A 168 7.85 16.61 -25.24
C SER A 168 8.07 17.18 -26.63
N ASN A 169 7.56 16.53 -27.66
CA ASN A 169 7.59 17.05 -29.03
C ASN A 169 6.41 17.98 -29.32
N ASP A 170 5.39 18.00 -28.45
CA ASP A 170 4.18 18.77 -28.64
C ASP A 170 4.15 19.98 -27.68
N PHE A 171 3.82 21.15 -28.24
CA PHE A 171 3.51 22.42 -27.56
C PHE A 171 4.63 23.26 -26.93
N GLY A 172 5.89 23.14 -27.36
CA GLY A 172 6.94 24.09 -26.95
C GLY A 172 7.26 24.07 -25.44
N MET A 173 6.74 23.08 -24.71
CA MET A 173 7.21 22.73 -23.39
C MET A 173 8.55 22.01 -23.57
N GLY A 174 9.60 22.55 -22.93
CA GLY A 174 10.94 21.96 -22.97
C GLY A 174 11.00 20.56 -22.37
N SER A 175 12.21 19.99 -22.34
CA SER A 175 12.47 18.70 -21.68
C SER A 175 11.95 18.70 -20.23
N MET A 176 11.17 17.69 -19.86
CA MET A 176 10.71 17.48 -18.49
C MET A 176 11.47 16.30 -17.89
N VAL A 177 11.93 16.45 -16.65
CA VAL A 177 12.46 15.34 -15.85
C VAL A 177 11.31 14.78 -15.03
N GLU A 178 11.11 13.47 -15.10
CA GLU A 178 10.11 12.73 -14.35
C GLU A 178 10.83 11.72 -13.45
N ARG A 179 10.43 11.62 -12.19
CA ARG A 179 10.88 10.55 -11.30
C ARG A 179 9.91 9.38 -11.34
N VAL A 180 10.45 8.20 -11.52
CA VAL A 180 9.71 6.94 -11.60
C VAL A 180 10.23 5.99 -10.54
N PHE A 181 9.31 5.40 -9.78
CA PHE A 181 9.61 4.43 -8.75
C PHE A 181 9.14 3.04 -9.20
N PHE A 182 10.03 2.04 -9.12
CA PHE A 182 9.74 0.63 -9.40
C PHE A 182 9.83 -0.23 -8.14
#